data_AF-A0A2G6I700-F1
#
_entry.id   AF-A0A2G6I700-F1
#
_cell.length_a   1.000
_cell.length_b   1.000
_cell.length_c   1.000
_cell.angle_alpha   90.00
_cell.angle_beta   90.00
_cell.angle_gamma   90.00
#
_symmetry.space_group_name_H-M   'P 1'
#
loop_
_entity.id
_entity.type
_entity.pdbx_description
1 polymer ?
#
loop_
_entity_poly.entity_id
_entity_poly.type
_entity_poly.pdbx_seq_one_letter_code
_entity_poly.pdbx_strand_id
1 'polypeptide(L)'
;MQIMDLSPHRAPIANFALPILALNVLFVAGLPGDKTPKLFLAGMPAALLEAEKTLGIALLALSFALPFRSNRTGWMLFTVGTLAWMAAWGWQIIAPDSMGARSAIGFTAPAWTAGIWIAGLGFLARPPVFSPHRAWLQTWWGLAIGFFATHVAHAALVWTRL
;
A
#
# COMPACT_ATOMS: atom_id res chain seq x y z
N MET A 1 29.95 -10.19 25.87
CA MET A 1 28.71 -9.92 26.63
C MET A 1 27.91 -8.90 25.84
N GLN A 2 26.93 -9.36 25.06
CA GLN A 2 26.13 -8.50 24.19
C GLN A 2 25.05 -7.84 25.06
N ILE A 3 25.17 -6.54 25.30
CA ILE A 3 24.16 -5.77 26.03
C ILE A 3 22.85 -5.92 25.25
N MET A 4 21.86 -6.54 25.89
CA MET A 4 20.50 -6.58 25.40
C MET A 4 20.01 -5.14 25.39
N ASP A 5 20.09 -4.47 24.23
CA ASP A 5 19.52 -3.15 24.00
C ASP A 5 17.99 -3.28 24.13
N LEU A 6 17.52 -3.08 25.35
CA LEU A 6 16.11 -3.02 25.75
C LEU A 6 15.55 -1.61 25.51
N SER A 7 15.98 -0.88 24.46
CA SER A 7 15.36 0.41 24.14
C SER A 7 13.87 0.20 23.78
N PRO A 8 12.91 0.66 24.60
CA PRO A 8 11.51 0.24 24.49
C PRO A 8 10.73 0.93 23.37
N HIS A 9 11.36 1.77 22.55
CA HIS A 9 10.64 2.73 21.71
C HIS A 9 11.24 2.86 20.30
N ARG A 10 11.34 1.73 19.58
CA ARG A 10 11.54 1.83 18.13
C ARG A 10 10.20 2.20 17.51
N ALA A 11 10.17 3.35 16.82
CA ALA A 11 8.98 3.78 16.09
C ALA A 11 8.44 2.64 15.21
N PRO A 12 7.13 2.41 15.17
CA PRO A 12 6.57 1.40 14.29
C PRO A 12 6.69 1.84 12.82
N ILE A 13 6.78 0.87 11.91
CA ILE A 13 6.75 1.18 10.47
C ILE A 13 5.42 1.83 10.04
N ALA A 14 4.35 1.65 10.82
CA ALA A 14 3.04 2.29 10.59
C ALA A 14 3.13 3.83 10.50
N ASN A 15 4.08 4.46 11.19
CA ASN A 15 4.26 5.92 11.13
C ASN A 15 4.53 6.44 9.72
N PHE A 16 5.12 5.61 8.85
CA PHE A 16 5.37 5.94 7.45
C PHE A 16 4.17 5.61 6.55
N ALA A 17 3.29 4.71 6.96
CA ALA A 17 2.06 4.39 6.23
C ALA A 17 0.98 5.46 6.44
N LEU A 18 0.88 6.06 7.64
CA LEU A 18 -0.18 7.02 7.96
C LEU A 18 -0.23 8.23 7.00
N PRO A 19 0.88 8.91 6.64
CA PRO A 19 0.84 9.99 5.65
C PRO A 19 0.38 9.52 4.28
N ILE A 20 0.75 8.31 3.86
CA ILE A 20 0.32 7.72 2.59
C ILE A 20 -1.19 7.49 2.57
N LEU A 21 -1.75 6.99 3.68
CA LEU A 21 -3.19 6.82 3.82
C LEU A 21 -3.94 8.16 3.82
N ALA A 22 -3.39 9.20 4.45
CA ALA A 22 -3.96 10.54 4.41
C ALA A 22 -3.95 11.11 2.97
N LEU A 23 -2.82 10.96 2.25
CA LEU A 23 -2.73 11.32 0.84
C LEU A 23 -3.72 10.53 -0.02
N ASN A 24 -3.93 9.25 0.27
CA ASN A 24 -4.88 8.42 -0.47
C ASN A 24 -6.32 8.97 -0.34
N VAL A 25 -6.72 9.39 0.87
CA VAL A 25 -8.02 10.05 1.08
C VAL A 25 -8.13 11.33 0.26
N LEU A 26 -7.08 12.16 0.26
CA LEU A 26 -7.04 13.40 -0.51
C LEU A 26 -7.11 13.14 -2.03
N PHE A 27 -6.38 12.15 -2.54
CA PHE A 27 -6.38 11.82 -3.96
C PHE A 27 -7.71 11.23 -4.43
N VAL A 28 -8.33 10.35 -3.63
CA VAL A 28 -9.67 9.84 -3.92
C VAL A 28 -10.70 10.98 -3.98
N ALA A 29 -10.61 11.95 -3.07
CA ALA A 29 -11.47 13.13 -3.09
C ALA A 29 -11.24 14.05 -4.30
N GLY A 30 -10.05 14.01 -4.89
CA GLY A 30 -9.68 14.79 -6.08
C GLY A 30 -10.00 14.11 -7.41
N LEU A 31 -10.51 12.88 -7.42
CA LEU A 31 -10.86 12.19 -8.66
C LEU A 31 -12.05 12.85 -9.39
N PRO A 32 -12.04 12.85 -10.74
CA PRO A 32 -13.19 13.29 -11.53
C PRO A 32 -14.43 12.40 -11.30
N GLY A 33 -15.61 12.95 -11.58
CA GLY A 33 -16.90 12.32 -11.23
C GLY A 33 -17.20 10.98 -11.91
N ASP A 34 -16.52 10.65 -13.00
CA ASP A 34 -16.57 9.34 -13.67
C ASP A 34 -15.76 8.26 -12.94
N LYS A 35 -14.92 8.63 -11.97
CA LYS A 35 -14.09 7.74 -11.13
C LYS A 35 -14.51 7.76 -9.67
N THR A 36 -15.82 7.81 -9.41
CA THR A 36 -16.35 7.86 -8.04
C THR A 36 -16.21 6.55 -7.29
N PRO A 37 -16.15 6.57 -5.94
CA PRO A 37 -16.18 5.36 -5.13
C PRO A 37 -17.36 4.43 -5.45
N LYS A 38 -18.50 5.01 -5.83
CA LYS A 38 -19.69 4.24 -6.25
C LYS A 38 -19.40 3.38 -7.48
N LEU A 39 -18.68 3.90 -8.47
CA LEU A 39 -18.31 3.15 -9.67
C LEU A 39 -17.30 2.05 -9.35
N PHE A 40 -16.32 2.33 -8.48
CA PHE A 40 -15.35 1.33 -8.04
C PHE A 40 -16.01 0.15 -7.30
N LEU A 41 -17.08 0.39 -6.54
CA LEU A 41 -17.79 -0.67 -5.82
C LEU A 41 -18.83 -1.42 -6.67
N ALA A 42 -19.30 -0.82 -7.77
CA ALA A 42 -20.45 -1.32 -8.52
C ALA A 42 -20.16 -2.68 -9.19
N GLY A 43 -21.01 -3.67 -8.86
CA GLY A 43 -20.96 -5.02 -9.43
C GLY A 43 -19.72 -5.84 -9.03
N MET A 44 -18.91 -5.37 -8.08
CA MET A 44 -17.70 -6.09 -7.67
C MET A 44 -18.06 -7.33 -6.84
N PRO A 45 -17.34 -8.46 -7.01
CA PRO A 45 -17.56 -9.63 -6.17
C PRO A 45 -17.38 -9.28 -4.70
N ALA A 46 -18.38 -9.54 -3.86
CA ALA A 46 -18.33 -9.21 -2.43
C ALA A 46 -17.11 -9.83 -1.74
N ALA A 47 -16.74 -11.06 -2.11
CA ALA A 47 -15.55 -11.73 -1.59
C ALA A 47 -14.25 -10.95 -1.88
N LEU A 48 -14.14 -10.31 -3.04
CA LEU A 48 -12.94 -9.53 -3.39
C LEU A 48 -12.86 -8.24 -2.56
N LEU A 49 -13.98 -7.52 -2.43
CA LEU A 49 -14.05 -6.28 -1.65
C LEU A 49 -13.77 -6.54 -0.16
N GLU A 50 -14.37 -7.60 0.40
CA GLU A 50 -14.14 -7.98 1.79
C GLU A 50 -12.71 -8.46 2.03
N ALA A 51 -12.14 -9.23 1.09
CA ALA A 51 -10.74 -9.66 1.19
C ALA A 51 -9.80 -8.46 1.17
N GLU A 52 -9.93 -7.55 0.20
CA GLU A 52 -9.08 -6.35 0.10
C GLU A 52 -9.15 -5.49 1.37
N LYS A 53 -10.37 -5.19 1.84
CA LYS A 53 -10.60 -4.41 3.05
C LYS A 53 -9.98 -5.08 4.27
N THR A 54 -10.26 -6.37 4.46
CA THR A 54 -9.80 -7.14 5.63
C THR A 54 -8.28 -7.27 5.64
N LEU A 55 -7.68 -7.60 4.49
CA LEU A 55 -6.23 -7.71 4.34
C LEU A 55 -5.55 -6.36 4.55
N GLY A 56 -6.11 -5.28 4.02
CA GLY A 56 -5.57 -3.92 4.21
C GLY A 56 -5.61 -3.48 5.67
N ILE A 57 -6.71 -3.72 6.37
CA ILE A 57 -6.84 -3.43 7.82
C ILE A 57 -5.83 -4.26 8.61
N ALA A 58 -5.75 -5.57 8.36
CA ALA A 58 -4.81 -6.46 9.04
C ALA A 58 -3.34 -6.06 8.78
N LEU A 59 -3.01 -5.70 7.53
CA LEU A 59 -1.69 -5.22 7.14
C LEU A 59 -1.30 -3.95 7.89
N LEU A 60 -2.20 -2.97 7.97
CA LEU A 60 -1.98 -1.73 8.71
C LEU A 60 -1.85 -1.98 10.21
N ALA A 61 -2.75 -2.77 10.79
CA ALA A 61 -2.73 -3.11 12.21
C ALA A 61 -1.40 -3.76 12.60
N LEU A 62 -0.92 -4.74 11.81
CA LEU A 62 0.33 -5.42 12.09
C LEU A 62 1.56 -4.52 11.88
N SER A 63 1.45 -3.48 11.05
CA SER A 63 2.50 -2.46 10.87
C SER A 63 2.79 -1.66 12.14
N PHE A 64 1.83 -1.53 13.07
CA PHE A 64 2.05 -0.91 14.38
C PHE A 64 2.91 -1.78 15.30
N ALA A 65 2.95 -3.08 15.02
CA ALA A 65 3.62 -4.07 15.84
C ALA A 65 5.04 -4.38 15.34
N LEU A 66 5.45 -3.81 14.21
CA LEU A 66 6.74 -4.06 13.56
C LEU A 66 7.72 -2.91 13.78
N PRO A 67 8.92 -3.18 14.33
CA PRO A 67 9.89 -2.15 14.63
C PRO A 67 10.57 -1.63 13.35
N PHE A 68 10.67 -0.31 13.25
CA PHE A 68 11.46 0.34 12.22
C PHE A 68 12.96 0.09 12.41
N ARG A 69 13.65 -0.11 11.29
CA ARG A 69 15.10 -0.04 11.19
C ARG A 69 15.51 0.53 9.83
N SER A 70 16.13 1.71 9.89
CA SER A 70 16.65 2.38 8.70
C SER A 70 17.59 1.47 7.91
N ASN A 71 17.35 1.39 6.59
CA ASN A 71 18.26 0.78 5.64
C ASN A 71 18.03 1.35 4.24
N ARG A 72 19.09 1.38 3.43
CA ARG A 72 19.09 2.04 2.11
C ARG A 72 18.05 1.45 1.15
N THR A 73 17.95 0.13 1.08
CA THR A 73 17.01 -0.54 0.17
C THR A 73 15.57 -0.22 0.51
N GLY A 74 15.20 -0.29 1.80
CA GLY A 74 13.85 0.04 2.26
C GLY A 74 13.49 1.49 1.96
N TRP A 75 14.39 2.44 2.22
CA TRP A 75 14.17 3.84 1.89
C TRP A 75 14.07 4.11 0.39
N MET A 76 14.93 3.48 -0.42
CA MET A 76 14.89 3.62 -1.87
C MET A 76 13.54 3.14 -2.43
N LEU A 77 13.10 1.94 -2.04
CA LEU A 77 11.82 1.39 -2.47
C LEU A 77 10.64 2.23 -1.96
N PHE A 78 10.67 2.64 -0.69
CA PHE A 78 9.61 3.46 -0.10
C PHE A 78 9.47 4.81 -0.82
N THR A 79 10.58 5.52 -1.02
CA THR A 79 10.56 6.84 -1.67
C THR A 79 10.20 6.74 -3.15
N VAL A 80 10.85 5.85 -3.92
CA VAL A 80 10.56 5.68 -5.35
C VAL A 80 9.11 5.21 -5.54
N GLY A 81 8.67 4.25 -4.73
CA GLY A 81 7.29 3.76 -4.77
C GLY A 81 6.27 4.83 -4.43
N THR A 82 6.55 5.66 -3.42
CA THR A 82 5.66 6.76 -3.03
C THR A 82 5.55 7.80 -4.15
N LEU A 83 6.68 8.20 -4.74
CA LEU A 83 6.69 9.16 -5.84
C LEU A 83 5.98 8.62 -7.09
N ALA A 84 6.22 7.36 -7.46
CA ALA A 84 5.54 6.71 -8.57
C ALA A 84 4.03 6.61 -8.34
N TRP A 85 3.63 6.26 -7.11
CA TRP A 85 2.24 6.19 -6.69
C TRP A 85 1.55 7.56 -6.71
N MET A 86 2.20 8.60 -6.19
CA MET A 86 1.70 9.98 -6.28
C MET A 86 1.59 10.46 -7.72
N ALA A 87 2.56 10.13 -8.58
CA ALA A 87 2.52 10.48 -10.00
C ALA A 87 1.36 9.77 -10.71
N ALA A 88 1.10 8.51 -10.38
CA ALA A 88 -0.03 7.76 -10.92
C ALA A 88 -1.38 8.39 -10.54
N TRP A 89 -1.55 8.76 -9.26
CA TRP A 89 -2.73 9.51 -8.81
C TRP A 89 -2.84 10.88 -9.48
N GLY A 90 -1.76 11.64 -9.51
CA GLY A 90 -1.70 12.96 -10.12
C GLY A 90 -2.08 12.91 -11.61
N TRP A 91 -1.65 11.88 -12.34
CA TRP A 91 -2.05 11.68 -13.72
C TRP A 91 -3.57 11.49 -13.84
N GLN A 92 -4.16 10.64 -13.00
CA GLN A 92 -5.61 10.38 -13.00
C GLN A 92 -6.45 11.60 -12.62
N ILE A 93 -5.90 12.54 -11.86
CA ILE A 93 -6.58 13.76 -11.39
C ILE A 93 -6.40 14.92 -12.38
N ILE A 94 -5.17 15.17 -12.84
CA ILE A 94 -4.81 16.36 -13.62
C ILE A 94 -5.12 16.18 -15.11
N ALA A 95 -4.96 14.96 -15.63
CA ALA A 95 -5.16 14.66 -17.05
C ALA A 95 -5.98 13.37 -17.23
N PRO A 96 -7.22 13.32 -16.69
CA PRO A 96 -8.04 12.11 -16.67
C PRO A 96 -8.40 11.57 -18.06
N ASP A 97 -8.45 12.46 -19.05
CA ASP A 97 -8.83 12.15 -20.43
C ASP A 97 -7.65 11.82 -21.34
N SER A 98 -6.42 11.85 -20.82
CA SER A 98 -5.24 11.57 -21.63
C SER A 98 -5.18 10.08 -22.03
N MET A 99 -4.55 9.78 -23.16
CA MET A 99 -4.45 8.41 -23.69
C MET A 99 -3.86 7.42 -22.68
N GLY A 100 -2.91 7.86 -21.85
CA GLY A 100 -2.33 6.98 -20.83
C GLY A 100 -3.24 6.81 -19.62
N ALA A 101 -3.95 7.86 -19.17
CA ALA A 101 -4.91 7.75 -18.07
C ALA A 101 -6.09 6.82 -18.42
N ARG A 102 -6.47 6.81 -19.71
CA ARG A 102 -7.46 5.91 -20.33
C ARG A 102 -6.87 4.62 -20.89
N SER A 103 -5.70 4.19 -20.42
CA SER A 103 -5.15 2.88 -20.74
C SER A 103 -5.24 1.97 -19.53
N ALA A 104 -5.27 0.64 -19.73
CA ALA A 104 -5.28 -0.32 -18.64
C ALA A 104 -4.12 -0.09 -17.65
N ILE A 105 -2.92 0.18 -18.17
CA ILE A 105 -1.72 0.40 -17.37
C ILE A 105 -1.84 1.67 -16.54
N GLY A 106 -2.25 2.78 -17.15
CA GLY A 106 -2.34 4.06 -16.46
C GLY A 106 -3.53 4.15 -15.50
N PHE A 107 -4.68 3.58 -15.86
CA PHE A 107 -5.84 3.48 -14.97
C PHE A 107 -5.53 2.70 -13.69
N THR A 108 -4.88 1.54 -13.84
CA THR A 108 -4.52 0.68 -12.69
C THR A 108 -3.20 1.09 -12.01
N ALA A 109 -2.51 2.11 -12.52
CA ALA A 109 -1.22 2.58 -12.00
C ALA A 109 -1.21 2.86 -10.50
N PRO A 110 -2.21 3.57 -9.93
CA PRO A 110 -2.24 3.78 -8.49
C PRO A 110 -2.25 2.48 -7.66
N ALA A 111 -2.82 1.40 -8.19
CA ALA A 111 -2.89 0.13 -7.49
C ALA A 111 -1.56 -0.64 -7.52
N TRP A 112 -0.97 -0.84 -8.70
CA TRP A 112 0.26 -1.64 -8.80
C TRP A 112 1.52 -0.88 -8.32
N THR A 113 1.57 0.44 -8.47
CA THR A 113 2.68 1.25 -7.92
C THR A 113 2.67 1.25 -6.39
N ALA A 114 1.51 1.08 -5.75
CA ALA A 114 1.41 1.02 -4.30
C ALA A 114 2.22 -0.15 -3.70
N GLY A 115 2.32 -1.26 -4.44
CA GLY A 115 3.13 -2.42 -4.06
C GLY A 115 4.60 -2.07 -3.81
N ILE A 116 5.14 -1.07 -4.51
CA ILE A 116 6.55 -0.67 -4.38
C ILE A 116 6.80 -0.02 -3.03
N TRP A 117 5.95 0.92 -2.60
CA TRP A 117 6.14 1.56 -1.29
C TRP A 117 5.78 0.62 -0.14
N ILE A 118 4.80 -0.29 -0.32
CA ILE A 118 4.50 -1.36 0.63
C ILE A 118 5.73 -2.25 0.80
N ALA A 119 6.35 -2.71 -0.29
CA ALA A 119 7.59 -3.47 -0.20
C ALA A 119 8.69 -2.69 0.55
N GLY A 120 8.82 -1.40 0.27
CA GLY A 120 9.72 -0.50 1.02
C GLY A 120 9.50 -0.53 2.53
N LEU A 121 8.24 -0.46 2.99
CA LEU A 121 7.90 -0.60 4.42
C LEU A 121 8.32 -1.95 4.99
N GLY A 122 8.06 -3.04 4.27
CA GLY A 122 8.48 -4.38 4.68
C GLY A 122 10.00 -4.51 4.83
N PHE A 123 10.77 -3.86 3.97
CA PHE A 123 12.24 -3.81 4.10
C PHE A 123 12.71 -2.91 5.25
N LEU A 124 11.97 -1.85 5.58
CA LEU A 124 12.22 -1.00 6.75
C LEU A 124 11.85 -1.68 8.07
N ALA A 125 11.10 -2.78 8.04
CA ALA A 125 10.85 -3.63 9.19
C ALA A 125 12.00 -4.63 9.39
N ARG A 126 12.80 -4.48 10.46
CA ARG A 126 13.85 -5.45 10.79
C ARG A 126 13.83 -5.82 12.27
N PRO A 127 13.01 -6.81 12.66
CA PRO A 127 13.02 -7.33 14.01
C PRO A 127 14.32 -8.10 14.31
N PRO A 128 14.72 -8.24 15.58
CA PRO A 128 15.80 -9.13 15.99
C PRO A 128 15.54 -10.58 15.56
N VAL A 129 16.61 -11.35 15.30
CA VAL A 129 16.52 -12.71 14.73
C VAL A 129 15.71 -13.68 15.60
N PHE A 130 15.80 -13.55 16.93
CA PHE A 130 15.14 -14.41 17.92
C PHE A 130 13.90 -13.77 18.57
N SER A 131 13.26 -12.83 17.88
CA SER A 131 12.09 -12.10 18.38
C SER A 131 10.79 -12.64 17.78
N PRO A 132 9.67 -12.67 18.54
CA PRO A 132 8.34 -12.98 17.99
C PRO A 132 7.94 -12.03 16.84
N HIS A 133 8.49 -10.80 16.81
CA HIS A 133 8.29 -9.86 15.71
C HIS A 133 8.78 -10.39 14.36
N ARG A 134 9.66 -11.40 14.31
CA ARG A 134 10.08 -12.05 13.07
C ARG A 134 8.97 -12.88 12.44
N ALA A 135 8.21 -13.63 13.24
CA ALA A 135 7.02 -14.33 12.76
C ALA A 135 5.97 -13.33 12.29
N TRP A 136 5.80 -12.21 13.02
CA TRP A 136 4.91 -11.14 12.61
C TRP A 136 5.34 -10.50 11.30
N LEU A 137 6.64 -10.33 11.03
CA LEU A 137 7.11 -9.83 9.74
C LEU A 137 6.79 -10.81 8.60
N GLN A 138 6.88 -12.11 8.82
CA GLN A 138 6.48 -13.12 7.83
C GLN A 138 4.97 -13.07 7.55
N THR A 139 4.15 -12.99 8.61
CA THR A 139 2.70 -12.79 8.49
C THR A 139 2.39 -11.50 7.75
N TRP A 140 3.10 -10.42 8.06
CA TRP A 140 2.95 -9.12 7.38
C TRP A 140 3.23 -9.22 5.89
N TRP A 141 4.30 -9.92 5.47
CA TRP A 141 4.57 -10.16 4.05
C TRP A 141 3.46 -10.98 3.38
N GLY A 142 2.93 -12.00 4.05
CA GLY A 142 1.78 -12.76 3.56
C GLY A 142 0.54 -11.88 3.36
N LEU A 143 0.23 -11.03 4.34
CA LEU A 143 -0.85 -10.05 4.25
C LEU A 143 -0.60 -9.02 3.15
N ALA A 144 0.64 -8.53 2.99
CA ALA A 144 1.00 -7.57 1.96
C ALA A 144 0.81 -8.14 0.55
N ILE A 145 1.25 -9.38 0.33
CA ILE A 145 1.07 -10.09 -0.96
C ILE A 145 -0.41 -10.32 -1.23
N GLY A 146 -1.17 -10.81 -0.25
CA GLY A 146 -2.61 -11.02 -0.39
C GLY A 146 -3.35 -9.73 -0.70
N PHE A 147 -3.12 -8.69 0.10
CA PHE A 147 -3.70 -7.35 -0.09
C PHE A 147 -3.37 -6.83 -1.48
N PHE A 148 -2.10 -6.84 -1.87
CA PHE A 148 -1.65 -6.35 -3.17
C PHE A 148 -2.32 -7.09 -4.33
N ALA A 149 -2.42 -8.41 -4.26
CA ALA A 149 -3.11 -9.21 -5.26
C ALA A 149 -4.58 -8.82 -5.37
N THR A 150 -5.31 -8.71 -4.24
CA THR A 150 -6.72 -8.29 -4.24
C THR A 150 -6.91 -6.86 -4.73
N HIS A 151 -6.03 -5.94 -4.35
CA HIS A 151 -6.09 -4.53 -4.69
C HIS A 151 -5.87 -4.30 -6.19
N VAL A 152 -4.86 -4.96 -6.77
CA VAL A 152 -4.60 -4.92 -8.22
C VAL A 152 -5.72 -5.61 -8.99
N ALA A 153 -6.22 -6.77 -8.51
CA ALA A 153 -7.32 -7.47 -9.15
C ALA A 153 -8.60 -6.62 -9.17
N HIS A 154 -8.91 -5.94 -8.07
CA HIS A 154 -10.06 -5.04 -7.99
C HIS A 154 -9.91 -3.89 -8.99
N ALA A 155 -8.78 -3.20 -9.03
CA ALA A 155 -8.53 -2.13 -9.99
C ALA A 155 -8.64 -2.61 -11.45
N ALA A 156 -8.12 -3.81 -11.75
CA ALA A 156 -8.22 -4.42 -13.07
C ALA A 156 -9.68 -4.76 -13.44
N LEU A 157 -10.47 -5.27 -12.50
CA LEU A 157 -11.89 -5.55 -12.74
C LEU A 157 -12.71 -4.27 -12.96
N VAL A 158 -12.40 -3.19 -12.24
CA VAL A 158 -12.99 -1.88 -12.51
C VAL A 158 -12.68 -1.46 -13.95
N TRP A 159 -11.41 -1.56 -14.36
CA TRP A 159 -10.97 -1.23 -15.73
C TRP A 159 -11.74 -2.02 -16.80
N THR A 160 -11.94 -3.33 -16.62
CA THR A 160 -12.64 -4.17 -17.62
C THR A 160 -14.12 -3.82 -17.83
N ARG A 161 -14.67 -2.91 -17.04
CA ARG A 161 -16.08 -2.50 -17.06
C ARG A 161 -16.28 -1.05 -17.46
N LEU A 162 -15.19 -0.31 -17.68
CA LEU A 162 -15.17 1.05 -18.22
C LEU A 162 -15.17 1.00 -19.75
#